data_AF-A0A2W6SUW7-F1
#
_entry.id   AF-A0A2W6SUW7-F1
#
_cell.length_a   1.000
_cell.length_b   1.000
_cell.length_c   1.000
_cell.angle_alpha   90.00
_cell.angle_beta   90.00
_cell.angle_gamma   90.00
#
_symmetry.space_group_name_H-M   'P 1'
#
loop_
_entity.id
_entity.type
_entity.pdbx_description
1 polymer ?
#
loop_
_entity_poly.entity_id
_entity_poly.type
_entity_poly.pdbx_seq_one_letter_code
_entity_poly.pdbx_strand_id
1 'polypeptide(L)'
;MVVSVSEGDPFVPANAERLSRMGWTALTGHLLALLVGALVLWFTHEVKDGANGKLVIEDHISISLSGIMLILTLFILARVFRQGAMMRAELEGTV
;
A
#
# COMPACT_ATOMS: atom_id res chain seq x y z
N MET A 1 -6.85 6.71 -14.63
CA MET A 1 -7.76 6.77 -13.47
C MET A 1 -8.70 7.94 -13.60
N VAL A 2 -8.29 9.18 -13.29
CA VAL A 2 -9.24 10.31 -13.23
C VAL A 2 -9.95 10.53 -14.58
N VAL A 3 -9.23 10.50 -15.70
CA VAL A 3 -9.82 10.69 -17.03
C VAL A 3 -10.85 9.60 -17.36
N SER A 4 -10.46 8.32 -17.38
CA SER A 4 -11.39 7.25 -17.74
C SER A 4 -12.57 7.13 -16.76
N VAL A 5 -12.36 7.37 -15.47
CA VAL A 5 -13.44 7.39 -14.47
C VAL A 5 -14.39 8.57 -14.71
N SER A 6 -13.86 9.75 -15.07
CA SER A 6 -14.67 10.92 -15.44
C SER A 6 -15.46 10.70 -16.73
N GLU A 7 -14.99 9.83 -17.61
CA GLU A 7 -15.67 9.43 -18.85
C GLU A 7 -16.66 8.27 -18.63
N GLY A 8 -16.82 7.79 -17.39
CA GLY A 8 -17.72 6.67 -17.07
C GLY A 8 -17.13 5.28 -17.37
N ASP A 9 -15.83 5.20 -17.69
CA ASP A 9 -15.10 3.96 -18.00
C ASP A 9 -14.02 3.64 -16.93
N PRO A 10 -14.42 3.22 -15.72
CA PRO A 10 -13.49 2.90 -14.65
C PRO A 10 -12.73 1.58 -14.92
N PHE A 11 -13.36 0.63 -15.63
CA PHE A 11 -12.93 -0.76 -15.77
C PHE A 11 -11.98 -1.01 -16.94
N VAL A 12 -10.97 -0.14 -17.07
CA VAL A 12 -9.88 -0.36 -18.03
C VAL A 12 -8.72 -1.15 -17.37
N PRO A 13 -8.07 -2.10 -18.08
CA PRO A 13 -6.95 -2.87 -17.54
C PRO A 13 -5.83 -2.01 -16.95
N ALA A 14 -5.57 -0.84 -17.55
CA ALA A 14 -4.58 0.12 -17.09
C ALA A 14 -4.86 0.67 -15.67
N ASN A 15 -6.13 0.78 -15.26
CA ASN A 15 -6.48 1.21 -13.91
C ASN A 15 -6.20 0.11 -12.89
N ALA A 16 -6.50 -1.15 -13.21
CA ALA A 16 -6.18 -2.29 -12.35
C ALA A 16 -4.66 -2.42 -12.08
N GLU A 17 -3.83 -2.21 -13.11
CA GLU A 17 -2.38 -2.22 -12.97
C GLU A 17 -1.86 -1.08 -12.09
N ARG A 18 -2.39 0.14 -12.28
CA ARG A 18 -2.06 1.30 -11.44
C ARG A 18 -2.43 1.09 -9.97
N LEU A 19 -3.62 0.55 -9.67
CA LEU A 19 -4.02 0.24 -8.29
C LEU A 19 -3.08 -0.79 -7.67
N SER A 20 -2.70 -1.83 -8.43
CA SER A 20 -1.76 -2.84 -7.95
C SER A 20 -0.39 -2.22 -7.63
N ARG A 21 0.13 -1.33 -8.48
CA ARG A 21 1.39 -0.60 -8.20
C ARG A 21 1.30 0.25 -6.94
N MET A 22 0.18 0.95 -6.73
CA MET A 22 -0.06 1.73 -5.51
C MET A 22 -0.09 0.81 -4.28
N GLY A 23 -0.79 -0.33 -4.36
CA GLY A 23 -0.84 -1.33 -3.28
C GLY A 23 0.53 -1.86 -2.91
N TRP A 24 1.35 -2.20 -3.91
CA TRP A 24 2.75 -2.62 -3.70
C TRP A 24 3.60 -1.50 -3.10
N THR A 25 3.46 -0.26 -3.57
CA THR A 25 4.21 0.89 -3.03
C THR A 25 3.87 1.12 -1.55
N ALA A 26 2.58 1.08 -1.21
CA ALA A 26 2.12 1.21 0.18
C ALA A 26 2.61 0.06 1.05
N LEU A 27 2.56 -1.18 0.56
CA LEU A 27 3.03 -2.37 1.27
C LEU A 27 4.55 -2.31 1.52
N THR A 28 5.35 -2.02 0.50
CA THR A 28 6.80 -1.90 0.63
C THR A 28 7.17 -0.76 1.58
N GLY A 29 6.48 0.38 1.50
CA GLY A 29 6.68 1.48 2.46
C GLY A 29 6.45 1.06 3.91
N HIS A 30 5.37 0.31 4.18
CA HIS A 30 5.10 -0.20 5.53
C HIS A 30 6.13 -1.23 5.99
N LEU A 31 6.55 -2.15 5.11
CA LEU A 31 7.58 -3.14 5.44
C LEU A 31 8.92 -2.46 5.74
N LEU A 32 9.31 -1.44 4.95
CA LEU A 32 10.52 -0.67 5.21
C LEU A 32 10.43 0.10 6.53
N ALA A 33 9.28 0.71 6.82
CA ALA A 33 9.05 1.38 8.10
C ALA A 33 9.24 0.41 9.27
N LEU A 34 8.69 -0.80 9.18
CA LEU A 34 8.90 -1.85 10.18
C LEU A 34 10.37 -2.24 10.37
N LEU A 35 11.11 -2.43 9.28
CA LEU A 35 12.54 -2.76 9.35
C LEU A 35 13.34 -1.64 10.00
N VAL A 36 13.05 -0.38 9.66
CA VAL A 36 13.68 0.79 10.28
C VAL A 36 13.32 0.88 11.76
N GLY A 37 12.06 0.69 12.14
CA GLY A 37 11.62 0.69 13.54
C GLY A 37 12.31 -0.40 14.36
N ALA A 38 12.43 -1.62 13.82
CA ALA A 38 13.15 -2.71 14.48
C ALA A 38 14.64 -2.40 14.67
N LEU A 39 15.29 -1.83 13.65
CA LEU A 39 16.71 -1.44 13.72
C LEU A 39 16.93 -0.34 14.77
N VAL A 40 16.03 0.64 14.81
CA VAL A 40 16.04 1.71 15.81
C VAL A 40 15.93 1.16 17.23
N LEU A 41 14.97 0.27 17.48
CA LEU A 41 14.80 -0.39 18.78
C LEU A 41 16.05 -1.15 19.17
N TRP A 42 16.65 -1.90 18.25
CA TRP A 42 17.90 -2.63 18.48
C TRP A 42 19.06 -1.72 18.88
N PHE A 43 19.30 -0.63 18.15
CA PHE A 43 20.33 0.36 18.51
C PHE A 43 20.07 1.03 19.86
N THR A 44 18.82 1.37 20.17
CA THR A 44 18.50 2.01 21.47
C THR A 44 18.71 1.07 22.65
N HIS A 45 18.57 -0.24 22.46
CA HIS A 45 18.85 -1.22 23.49
C HIS A 45 20.36 -1.30 23.76
N GLU A 46 21.18 -1.40 22.71
CA GLU A 46 22.65 -1.49 22.83
C GLU A 46 23.28 -0.21 23.42
N VAL A 47 22.76 0.98 23.07
CA VAL A 47 23.31 2.26 23.54
C VAL A 47 22.89 2.59 24.98
N LYS A 48 21.71 2.15 25.44
CA LYS A 48 21.27 2.34 26.83
C LYS A 48 22.14 1.58 27.84
N ASP A 49 22.75 0.47 27.42
CA ASP A 49 23.69 -0.28 28.27
C ASP A 49 25.05 0.42 28.40
N GLY A 50 25.36 1.42 27.56
CA GLY A 50 26.65 2.13 27.54
C GLY A 50 26.64 3.62 27.87
N ALA A 51 25.51 4.33 27.77
CA ALA A 51 25.46 5.78 27.99
C ALA A 51 24.15 6.26 28.63
N ASN A 52 24.28 7.12 29.65
CA ASN A 52 23.21 7.83 30.38
C ASN A 52 22.36 8.81 29.51
N GLY A 53 22.38 8.67 28.18
CA GLY A 53 21.68 9.53 27.24
C GLY A 53 20.30 8.97 26.89
N LYS A 54 19.23 9.61 27.39
CA LYS A 54 17.86 9.37 26.91
C LYS A 54 17.76 9.79 25.44
N LEU A 55 17.99 8.85 24.52
CA LEU A 55 17.61 9.02 23.12
C LEU A 55 16.08 8.95 23.05
N VAL A 56 15.43 10.11 23.04
CA VAL A 56 13.98 10.22 22.83
C VAL A 56 13.74 10.11 21.34
N ILE A 57 13.42 8.91 20.88
CA ILE A 57 12.91 8.69 19.54
C ILE A 57 11.40 8.79 19.67
N GLU A 58 10.81 9.79 19.03
CA GLU A 58 9.36 9.85 18.92
C GLU A 58 8.91 8.65 18.08
N ASP A 59 8.17 7.75 18.74
CA ASP A 59 7.76 6.43 18.24
C ASP A 59 6.63 6.56 17.21
N HIS A 60 6.88 7.26 16.11
CA HIS A 60 5.91 7.43 15.03
C HIS A 60 5.89 6.25 14.06
N ILE A 61 6.78 5.26 14.25
CA ILE A 61 6.89 4.06 13.41
C ILE A 61 6.00 2.96 14.00
N SER A 62 4.69 3.09 13.84
CA SER A 62 3.71 2.09 14.29
C SER A 62 2.94 1.48 13.13
N ILE A 63 2.56 0.20 13.28
CA ILE A 63 1.62 -0.45 12.36
C ILE A 63 0.24 0.17 12.59
N SER A 64 -0.19 1.01 11.67
CA SER A 64 -1.54 1.58 11.71
C SER A 64 -2.55 0.65 11.03
N LEU A 65 -3.70 0.45 11.66
CA LEU A 65 -4.81 -0.28 11.05
C LEU A 65 -5.27 0.39 9.75
N SER A 66 -5.28 1.74 9.71
CA SER A 66 -5.61 2.51 8.51
C SER A 66 -4.65 2.22 7.35
N GLY A 67 -3.34 2.08 7.62
CA GLY A 67 -2.34 1.72 6.62
C GLY A 67 -2.56 0.32 6.05
N ILE A 68 -2.85 -0.66 6.92
CA ILE A 68 -3.22 -2.02 6.47
C ILE A 68 -4.51 -1.98 5.63
N MET A 69 -5.53 -1.25 6.08
CA MET A 69 -6.79 -1.11 5.36
C MET A 69 -6.56 -0.50 3.98
N LEU A 70 -5.74 0.55 3.86
CA LEU A 70 -5.38 1.13 2.57
C LEU A 70 -4.75 0.11 1.63
N ILE A 71 -3.77 -0.67 2.11
CA ILE A 71 -3.11 -1.72 1.30
C ILE A 71 -4.14 -2.73 0.81
N LEU A 72 -5.01 -3.23 1.70
CA LEU A 72 -6.05 -4.18 1.35
C LEU A 72 -7.04 -3.60 0.35
N THR A 73 -7.52 -2.38 0.57
CA THR A 73 -8.43 -1.68 -0.33
C THR A 73 -7.81 -1.53 -1.73
N LEU A 74 -6.54 -1.13 -1.84
CA LEU A 74 -5.86 -0.99 -3.12
C LEU A 74 -5.79 -2.32 -3.89
N PHE A 75 -5.45 -3.42 -3.21
CA PHE A 75 -5.41 -4.75 -3.83
C PHE A 75 -6.80 -5.29 -4.20
N ILE A 76 -7.79 -5.08 -3.34
CA ILE A 76 -9.18 -5.46 -3.60
C ILE A 76 -9.70 -4.70 -4.83
N LEU A 77 -9.54 -3.38 -4.86
CA LEU A 77 -9.94 -2.57 -6.01
C LEU A 77 -9.19 -2.99 -7.28
N ALA A 78 -7.88 -3.27 -7.20
CA ALA A 78 -7.13 -3.76 -8.36
C ALA A 78 -7.72 -5.07 -8.91
N ARG A 79 -8.15 -5.99 -8.03
CA ARG A 79 -8.77 -7.26 -8.43
C ARG A 79 -10.16 -7.07 -9.02
N VAL A 80 -11.01 -6.26 -8.38
CA VAL A 80 -12.35 -5.93 -8.87
C VAL A 80 -12.26 -5.26 -10.24
N PHE A 81 -11.32 -4.34 -10.43
CA PHE A 81 -11.17 -3.64 -11.71
C PHE A 81 -10.71 -4.57 -12.83
N ARG A 82 -9.83 -5.52 -12.51
CA ARG A 82 -9.40 -6.56 -13.47
C ARG A 82 -10.54 -7.46 -13.87
N GLN A 83 -11.36 -7.90 -12.91
CA GLN A 83 -12.55 -8.70 -13.20
C GLN A 83 -13.56 -7.92 -14.05
N GLY A 84 -13.83 -6.66 -13.69
CA GLY A 84 -14.72 -5.79 -14.46
C GLY A 84 -14.23 -5.57 -15.90
N ALA A 85 -12.92 -5.42 -16.10
CA ALA A 85 -12.34 -5.30 -17.45
C ALA A 85 -12.52 -6.58 -18.28
N MET A 86 -12.39 -7.76 -17.67
CA MET A 86 -12.64 -9.04 -18.36
C MET A 86 -14.11 -9.21 -18.74
N MET A 87 -15.03 -8.93 -17.81
CA MET A 87 -16.47 -8.99 -18.07
C MET A 87 -16.89 -8.01 -19.18
N ARG A 88 -16.28 -6.82 -19.23
CA ARG A 88 -16.51 -5.86 -20.30
C ARG A 88 -16.04 -6.40 -21.66
N ALA A 89 -14.84 -6.97 -21.72
CA ALA A 89 -14.30 -7.53 -22.95
C ALA A 89 -15.17 -8.69 -23.49
N GLU A 90 -15.76 -9.48 -22.60
CA GLU A 90 -16.74 -10.51 -22.97
C GLU A 90 -18.01 -9.90 -23.58
N LEU A 91 -18.56 -8.83 -22.98
CA LEU A 91 -19.77 -8.17 -23.48
C LEU A 91 -19.55 -7.50 -24.85
N GLU A 92 -18.42 -6.84 -25.06
CA GLU A 92 -18.06 -6.22 -26.34
C GLU A 92 -17.87 -7.24 -27.47
N GLY A 93 -17.51 -8.49 -27.15
CA GLY A 93 -17.35 -9.58 -28.12
C GLY A 93 -18.65 -10.31 -28.49
N THR A 94 -19.79 -9.92 -27.92
CA THR A 94 -21.10 -10.58 -28.14
C THR A 94 -22.07 -9.78 -29.02
N VAL A 95 -21.63 -8.64 -29.56
CA VAL A 95 -22.37 -7.80 -30.52
C VAL A 95 -21.76 -7.83 -31.91
#